data_AF-A0A7V9Q5P8-F1
#
_entry.id   AF-A0A7V9Q5P8-F1
#
_cell.length_a   1.000
_cell.length_b   1.000
_cell.length_c   1.000
_cell.angle_alpha   90.00
_cell.angle_beta   90.00
_cell.angle_gamma   90.00
#
_symmetry.space_group_name_H-M   'P 1'
#
loop_
_entity.id
_entity.type
_entity.pdbx_description
1 polymer ?
#
loop_
_entity_poly.entity_id
_entity_poly.type
_entity_poly.pdbx_seq_one_letter_code
_entity_poly.pdbx_strand_id
1 'polypeptide(L)'
;MKKVILACFSLTLVLLCGAGMAAHAQNVKGGPVENVLRDPALEKESKHNLEVARHYFKLKKAYRAAIARCEEIIAGNPNFSQLDEVLYIAGAGSLRLAENRGKQSPNLPPEKLRDDARDYLSRVVNEFPESKFSEQAEIELRPIGGVKPKAVVSSQ
;
A
#
# COMPACT_ATOMS: atom_id res chain seq x y z
N MET A 1 17.26 31.12 -48.49
CA MET A 1 18.59 31.38 -49.07
C MET A 1 19.65 30.91 -48.07
N LYS A 2 20.57 30.07 -48.56
CA LYS A 2 21.97 29.78 -48.15
C LYS A 2 22.40 29.79 -46.65
N LYS A 3 23.03 28.66 -46.33
CA LYS A 3 23.77 28.19 -45.14
C LYS A 3 25.01 29.04 -44.83
N VAL A 4 25.57 28.92 -43.61
CA VAL A 4 26.99 28.63 -43.21
C VAL A 4 27.08 28.75 -41.65
N ILE A 5 27.12 27.65 -40.88
CA ILE A 5 28.28 26.93 -40.28
C ILE A 5 29.15 27.77 -39.33
N LEU A 6 29.18 27.39 -38.04
CA LEU A 6 30.46 27.18 -37.34
C LEU A 6 30.30 26.17 -36.20
N ALA A 7 31.17 25.16 -36.25
CA ALA A 7 31.26 24.05 -35.31
C ALA A 7 32.10 24.43 -34.09
N CYS A 8 31.77 23.86 -32.93
CA CYS A 8 32.75 23.57 -31.89
C CYS A 8 32.52 22.13 -31.41
N PHE A 9 33.49 21.30 -31.73
CA PHE A 9 33.73 20.00 -31.12
C PHE A 9 34.06 20.18 -29.65
N SER A 10 33.31 19.53 -28.76
CA SER A 10 33.85 19.05 -27.49
C SER A 10 33.42 17.60 -27.28
N LEU A 11 34.39 16.77 -27.62
CA LEU A 11 34.48 15.34 -27.41
C LEU A 11 34.55 15.02 -25.91
N THR A 12 34.02 13.85 -25.53
CA THR A 12 34.19 13.09 -24.26
C THR A 12 33.52 13.67 -23.01
N LEU A 13 32.83 12.91 -22.16
CA LEU A 13 33.04 11.51 -21.77
C LEU A 13 31.72 10.93 -21.24
N VAL A 14 31.26 9.83 -21.86
CA VAL A 14 30.28 8.92 -21.27
C VAL A 14 30.99 8.23 -20.10
N LEU A 15 30.53 8.49 -18.87
CA LEU A 15 30.78 7.59 -17.75
C LEU A 15 29.43 7.10 -17.21
N LEU A 16 29.12 5.87 -17.59
CA LEU A 16 28.22 4.99 -16.87
C LEU A 16 28.65 4.94 -15.40
N CYS A 17 27.82 5.48 -14.51
CA CYS A 17 27.67 4.94 -13.17
C CYS A 17 26.17 4.71 -12.99
N GLY A 18 25.73 3.51 -13.40
CA GLY A 18 24.48 2.96 -12.93
C GLY A 18 24.56 2.79 -11.42
N ALA A 19 23.97 3.73 -10.69
CA ALA A 19 23.50 3.46 -9.35
C ALA A 19 22.10 2.88 -9.52
N GLY A 20 22.03 1.56 -9.65
CA GLY A 20 20.78 0.84 -9.43
C GLY A 20 20.25 1.29 -8.08
N MET A 21 19.08 1.91 -8.08
CA MET A 21 18.35 2.11 -6.83
C MET A 21 18.04 0.70 -6.33
N ALA A 22 18.85 0.22 -5.39
CA ALA A 22 18.53 -0.92 -4.58
C ALA A 22 17.22 -0.56 -3.89
N ALA A 23 16.11 -1.08 -4.40
CA ALA A 23 14.87 -1.15 -3.67
C ALA A 23 15.22 -1.85 -2.35
N HIS A 24 15.23 -1.09 -1.26
CA HIS A 24 15.40 -1.65 0.06
C HIS A 24 14.08 -2.37 0.36
N ALA A 25 13.95 -3.59 -0.15
CA ALA A 25 12.93 -4.53 0.29
C ALA A 25 13.30 -4.90 1.72
N GLN A 26 12.89 -4.07 2.67
CA GLN A 26 12.94 -4.44 4.07
C GLN A 26 11.97 -5.60 4.24
N ASN A 27 12.55 -6.79 4.34
CA ASN A 27 11.85 -8.03 4.63
C ASN A 27 11.43 -7.98 6.09
N VAL A 28 10.26 -7.39 6.35
CA VAL A 28 9.74 -7.21 7.70
C VAL A 28 8.88 -8.41 8.04
N LYS A 29 9.40 -9.23 8.96
CA LYS A 29 8.73 -10.43 9.46
C LYS A 29 7.39 -10.06 10.10
N GLY A 30 6.30 -10.54 9.50
CA GLY A 30 4.93 -10.31 9.95
C GLY A 30 4.57 -11.06 11.23
N GLY A 31 4.36 -10.28 12.31
CA GLY A 31 3.81 -10.63 13.61
C GLY A 31 4.00 -9.44 14.58
N PRO A 32 3.31 -9.36 15.74
CA PRO A 32 3.51 -8.29 16.71
C PRO A 32 4.88 -8.47 17.35
N VAL A 33 5.92 -7.93 16.71
CA VAL A 33 7.26 -7.86 17.28
C VAL A 33 7.22 -6.77 18.34
N GLU A 34 7.05 -7.20 19.60
CA GLU A 34 6.99 -6.35 20.80
C GLU A 34 8.27 -5.52 21.01
N ASN A 35 9.29 -5.73 20.17
CA ASN A 35 10.58 -5.04 20.21
C ASN A 35 11.02 -4.50 18.83
N VAL A 36 10.09 -4.02 18.00
CA VAL A 36 10.47 -3.21 16.83
C VAL A 36 10.85 -1.81 17.31
N LEU A 37 12.11 -1.44 17.08
CA LEU A 37 12.51 -0.04 17.14
C LEU A 37 11.78 0.73 16.03
N ARG A 38 10.68 1.39 16.38
CA ARG A 38 9.90 2.23 15.46
C ARG A 38 10.53 3.61 15.38
N ASP A 39 10.79 4.08 14.17
CA ASP A 39 11.25 5.46 13.95
C ASP A 39 10.12 6.45 14.32
N PRO A 40 10.31 7.34 15.30
CA PRO A 40 9.29 8.30 15.71
C PRO A 40 8.83 9.24 14.60
N ALA A 41 9.71 9.59 13.64
CA ALA A 41 9.38 10.46 12.53
C ALA A 41 8.46 9.73 11.53
N LEU A 42 8.81 8.50 11.15
CA LEU A 42 7.97 7.67 10.28
C LEU A 42 6.62 7.33 10.93
N GLU A 43 6.60 7.08 12.24
CA GLU A 43 5.36 6.89 13.00
C GLU A 43 4.45 8.12 12.93
N LYS A 44 5.01 9.32 13.12
CA LYS A 44 4.24 10.57 13.07
C LYS A 44 3.67 10.82 11.67
N GLU A 45 4.48 10.61 10.62
CA GLU A 45 4.04 10.74 9.24
C GLU A 45 2.95 9.72 8.88
N SER A 46 3.13 8.46 9.29
CA SER A 46 2.15 7.40 9.06
C SER A 46 0.83 7.67 9.77
N LYS A 47 0.87 8.24 10.99
CA LYS A 47 -0.34 8.71 11.70
C LYS A 47 -1.07 9.80 10.93
N HIS A 48 -0.33 10.79 10.41
CA HIS A 48 -0.94 11.84 9.59
C HIS A 48 -1.61 11.26 8.33
N ASN A 49 -0.92 10.38 7.61
CA ASN A 49 -1.50 9.72 6.43
C ASN A 49 -2.73 8.87 6.78
N LEU A 50 -2.72 8.17 7.92
CA LEU A 50 -3.88 7.40 8.39
C LEU A 50 -5.07 8.32 8.72
N GLU A 51 -4.84 9.49 9.32
CA GLU A 51 -5.89 10.48 9.56
C GLU A 51 -6.53 10.98 8.25
N VAL A 52 -5.70 11.25 7.24
CA VAL A 52 -6.17 11.63 5.90
C VAL A 52 -6.95 10.48 5.25
N ALA A 53 -6.46 9.24 5.36
CA ALA A 53 -7.14 8.05 4.85
C ALA A 53 -8.52 7.87 5.50
N ARG A 54 -8.61 8.00 6.83
CA ARG A 54 -9.88 7.96 7.59
C ARG A 54 -10.86 9.02 7.09
N HIS A 55 -10.39 10.24 6.86
CA HIS A 55 -11.21 11.35 6.35
C HIS A 55 -11.77 11.02 4.95
N TYR A 56 -10.92 10.53 4.04
CA TYR A 56 -11.35 10.13 2.71
C TYR A 56 -12.33 8.96 2.73
N PHE A 57 -12.07 7.95 3.56
CA PHE A 57 -12.88 6.75 3.65
C PHE A 57 -14.27 7.03 4.24
N LYS A 58 -14.34 7.66 5.42
CA LYS A 58 -15.58 7.82 6.18
C LYS A 58 -16.44 8.99 5.68
N LEU A 59 -15.83 10.16 5.51
CA LEU A 59 -16.59 11.40 5.28
C LEU A 59 -16.74 11.69 3.79
N LYS A 60 -15.67 11.54 3.01
CA LYS A 60 -15.70 11.88 1.58
C LYS A 60 -16.20 10.73 0.71
N LYS A 61 -16.12 9.48 1.19
CA LYS A 61 -16.33 8.26 0.39
C LYS A 61 -15.45 8.27 -0.88
N ALA A 62 -14.25 8.80 -0.73
CA ALA A 62 -13.23 8.90 -1.76
C ALA A 62 -12.26 7.72 -1.58
N TYR A 63 -12.74 6.51 -1.89
CA TYR A 63 -12.04 5.28 -1.56
C TYR A 63 -10.68 5.13 -2.25
N ARG A 64 -10.54 5.59 -3.50
CA ARG A 64 -9.24 5.57 -4.19
C ARG A 64 -8.22 6.46 -3.48
N ALA A 65 -8.64 7.64 -3.01
CA ALA A 65 -7.76 8.53 -2.26
C ALA A 65 -7.40 7.96 -0.88
N ALA A 66 -8.33 7.27 -0.22
CA ALA A 66 -8.05 6.57 1.04
C ALA A 66 -7.02 5.43 0.84
N ILE A 67 -7.23 4.59 -0.18
CA ILE A 67 -6.32 3.48 -0.51
C ILE A 67 -4.92 4.02 -0.81
N ALA A 68 -4.79 5.08 -1.61
CA ALA A 68 -3.48 5.65 -1.94
C ALA A 68 -2.69 6.09 -0.69
N ARG A 69 -3.34 6.71 0.30
CA ARG A 69 -2.70 7.06 1.57
C ARG A 69 -2.33 5.83 2.39
N CYS A 70 -3.15 4.78 2.37
CA CYS A 70 -2.84 3.52 3.03
C CYS A 70 -1.63 2.83 2.39
N GLU A 71 -1.56 2.81 1.06
CA GLU A 71 -0.45 2.19 0.31
C GLU A 71 0.88 2.90 0.56
N GLU A 72 0.88 4.23 0.71
CA GLU A 72 2.06 4.99 1.15
C GLU A 72 2.57 4.52 2.51
N ILE A 73 1.68 4.27 3.47
CA ILE A 73 2.06 3.75 4.79
C ILE A 73 2.56 2.31 4.69
N ILE A 74 1.88 1.44 3.95
CA ILE A 74 2.26 0.02 3.82
C ILE A 74 3.64 -0.12 3.18
N ALA A 75 3.95 0.71 2.18
CA ALA A 75 5.23 0.71 1.50
C ALA A 75 6.34 1.40 2.30
N GLY A 76 6.04 2.53 2.95
CA GLY A 76 7.05 3.35 3.64
C GLY A 76 7.29 2.99 5.12
N ASN A 77 6.30 2.40 5.79
CA ASN A 77 6.37 2.02 7.21
C ASN A 77 5.59 0.72 7.50
N PRO A 78 6.07 -0.45 7.03
CA PRO A 78 5.41 -1.73 7.24
C PRO A 78 5.36 -2.19 8.71
N ASN A 79 6.02 -1.49 9.63
CA ASN A 79 5.98 -1.74 11.08
C ASN A 79 5.10 -0.76 11.85
N PHE A 80 4.30 0.02 11.13
CA PHE A 80 3.46 1.05 11.70
C PHE A 80 2.56 0.50 12.81
N SER A 81 2.47 1.23 13.91
CA SER A 81 1.73 0.83 15.12
C SER A 81 0.23 0.57 14.90
N GLN A 82 -0.37 1.11 13.83
CA GLN A 82 -1.78 0.92 13.47
C GLN A 82 -1.93 0.34 12.05
N LEU A 83 -1.00 -0.56 11.65
CA LEU A 83 -1.04 -1.17 10.32
C LEU A 83 -2.32 -2.00 10.10
N ASP A 84 -2.88 -2.57 11.14
CA ASP A 84 -4.17 -3.28 11.11
C ASP A 84 -5.30 -2.39 10.54
N GLU A 85 -5.43 -1.15 11.02
CA GLU A 85 -6.41 -0.20 10.48
C GLU A 85 -6.10 0.22 9.05
N VAL A 86 -4.81 0.42 8.75
CA VAL A 86 -4.36 0.80 7.40
C VAL A 86 -4.75 -0.27 6.38
N LEU A 87 -4.46 -1.54 6.69
CA LEU A 87 -4.83 -2.68 5.86
C LEU A 87 -6.35 -2.81 5.74
N TYR A 88 -7.08 -2.65 6.85
CA TYR A 88 -8.53 -2.69 6.81
C TYR A 88 -9.11 -1.61 5.90
N ILE A 89 -8.68 -0.35 6.02
CA ILE A 89 -9.16 0.75 5.16
C ILE A 89 -8.84 0.49 3.68
N ALA A 90 -7.63 -0.01 3.37
CA ALA A 90 -7.24 -0.33 2.00
C ALA A 90 -8.12 -1.45 1.41
N GLY A 91 -8.32 -2.54 2.16
CA GLY A 91 -9.12 -3.67 1.71
C GLY A 91 -10.60 -3.35 1.58
N ALA A 92 -11.18 -2.78 2.63
CA ALA A 92 -12.57 -2.35 2.68
C ALA A 92 -12.87 -1.26 1.63
N GLY A 93 -11.89 -0.41 1.33
CA GLY A 93 -11.97 0.62 0.29
C GLY A 93 -11.97 0.01 -1.11
N SER A 94 -11.11 -0.97 -1.35
CA SER A 94 -11.02 -1.70 -2.61
C SER A 94 -12.33 -2.46 -2.90
N LEU A 95 -12.91 -3.10 -1.89
CA LEU A 95 -14.20 -3.78 -2.01
C LEU A 95 -15.33 -2.79 -2.37
N ARG A 96 -15.38 -1.64 -1.70
CA ARG A 96 -16.37 -0.59 -2.01
C ARG A 96 -16.21 -0.06 -3.44
N LEU A 97 -14.97 0.07 -3.95
CA LEU A 97 -14.76 0.42 -5.35
C LEU A 97 -15.21 -0.69 -6.30
N ALA A 98 -14.95 -1.96 -5.99
CA ALA A 98 -15.42 -3.09 -6.80
C ALA A 98 -16.96 -3.13 -6.93
N GLU A 99 -17.66 -2.64 -5.91
CA GLU A 99 -19.12 -2.49 -5.84
C GLU A 99 -19.62 -1.18 -6.50
N ASN A 100 -18.75 -0.42 -7.16
CA ASN A 100 -19.05 0.92 -7.71
C ASN A 100 -19.61 1.90 -6.66
N ARG A 101 -19.18 1.80 -5.41
CA ARG A 101 -19.59 2.71 -4.34
C ARG A 101 -18.63 3.89 -4.21
N GLY A 102 -19.15 4.97 -3.61
CA GLY A 102 -18.38 6.16 -3.28
C GLY A 102 -18.53 7.26 -4.33
N LYS A 103 -17.64 8.26 -4.26
CA LYS A 103 -17.68 9.44 -5.14
C LYS A 103 -16.68 9.39 -6.29
N GLN A 104 -15.92 8.31 -6.39
CA GLN A 104 -14.84 8.16 -7.36
C GLN A 104 -15.08 6.89 -8.17
N SER A 105 -15.02 7.01 -9.49
CA SER A 105 -15.08 5.84 -10.37
C SER A 105 -13.83 4.98 -10.19
N PRO A 106 -13.96 3.65 -10.18
CA PRO A 106 -12.82 2.74 -10.21
C PRO A 106 -11.91 2.99 -11.43
N ASN A 107 -10.60 2.85 -11.24
CA ASN A 107 -9.60 2.83 -12.32
C ASN A 107 -9.12 1.40 -12.65
N LEU A 108 -9.47 0.44 -11.79
CA LEU A 108 -9.19 -0.97 -11.94
C LEU A 108 -10.50 -1.73 -12.14
N PRO A 109 -10.47 -2.88 -12.81
CA PRO A 109 -11.66 -3.68 -13.01
C PRO A 109 -12.09 -4.37 -11.68
N PRO A 110 -13.39 -4.63 -11.48
CA PRO A 110 -13.92 -5.09 -10.19
C PRO A 110 -13.27 -6.37 -9.64
N GLU A 111 -12.85 -7.29 -10.51
CA GLU A 111 -12.16 -8.52 -10.11
C GLU A 111 -10.79 -8.24 -9.50
N LYS A 112 -10.03 -7.28 -10.06
CA LYS A 112 -8.75 -6.89 -9.48
C LYS A 112 -8.93 -6.21 -8.14
N LEU A 113 -9.94 -5.35 -8.02
CA LEU A 113 -10.27 -4.69 -6.76
C LEU A 113 -10.73 -5.68 -5.67
N ARG A 114 -11.46 -6.74 -6.04
CA ARG A 114 -11.78 -7.84 -5.12
C ARG A 114 -10.53 -8.61 -4.72
N ASP A 115 -9.62 -8.86 -5.65
CA ASP A 115 -8.34 -9.52 -5.37
C ASP A 115 -7.47 -8.71 -4.39
N ASP A 116 -7.36 -7.40 -4.61
CA ASP A 116 -6.65 -6.46 -3.73
C ASP A 116 -7.33 -6.38 -2.35
N ALA A 117 -8.67 -6.33 -2.32
CA ALA A 117 -9.43 -6.38 -1.07
C ALA A 117 -9.10 -7.65 -0.29
N ARG A 118 -9.03 -8.80 -0.97
CA ARG A 118 -8.65 -10.06 -0.32
C ARG A 118 -7.22 -10.02 0.21
N ASP A 119 -6.28 -9.46 -0.52
CA ASP A 119 -4.88 -9.37 -0.06
C ASP A 119 -4.80 -8.57 1.23
N TYR A 120 -5.35 -7.36 1.26
CA TYR A 120 -5.30 -6.51 2.45
C TYR A 120 -6.09 -7.07 3.62
N LEU A 121 -7.34 -7.51 3.42
CA LEU A 121 -8.18 -8.02 4.51
C LEU A 121 -7.65 -9.35 5.07
N SER A 122 -7.08 -10.21 4.23
CA SER A 122 -6.47 -11.45 4.72
C SER A 122 -5.27 -11.18 5.62
N ARG A 123 -4.51 -10.10 5.34
CA ARG A 123 -3.43 -9.67 6.22
C ARG A 123 -3.94 -9.18 7.57
N VAL A 124 -5.08 -8.49 7.63
CA VAL A 124 -5.71 -8.13 8.92
C VAL A 124 -5.94 -9.39 9.77
N VAL A 125 -6.61 -10.39 9.18
CA VAL A 125 -6.96 -11.63 9.90
C VAL A 125 -5.70 -12.44 10.27
N ASN A 126 -4.74 -12.57 9.36
CA ASN A 126 -3.57 -13.42 9.55
C ASN A 126 -2.46 -12.79 10.40
N GLU A 127 -2.27 -11.47 10.32
CA GLU A 127 -1.18 -10.75 11.01
C GLU A 127 -1.66 -10.09 12.31
N PHE A 128 -2.96 -9.76 12.42
CA PHE A 128 -3.53 -9.02 13.54
C PHE A 128 -4.82 -9.66 14.07
N PRO A 129 -4.85 -10.96 14.44
CA PRO A 129 -6.10 -11.65 14.81
C PRO A 129 -6.86 -10.98 15.97
N GLU A 130 -6.15 -10.33 16.89
CA GLU A 130 -6.74 -9.61 18.05
C GLU A 130 -7.19 -8.17 17.71
N SER A 131 -7.02 -7.71 16.48
CA SER A 131 -7.48 -6.39 16.06
C SER A 131 -9.01 -6.31 16.09
N LYS A 132 -9.53 -5.14 16.48
CA LYS A 132 -10.97 -4.83 16.36
C LYS A 132 -11.50 -4.89 14.92
N PHE A 133 -10.62 -4.94 13.92
CA PHE A 133 -10.99 -5.05 12.50
C PHE A 133 -11.07 -6.49 11.99
N SER A 134 -10.56 -7.47 12.73
CA SER A 134 -10.39 -8.84 12.24
C SER A 134 -11.71 -9.55 11.97
N GLU A 135 -12.67 -9.47 12.89
CA GLU A 135 -14.00 -10.05 12.69
C GLU A 135 -14.70 -9.44 11.47
N GLN A 136 -14.63 -8.11 11.32
CA GLN A 136 -15.25 -7.43 10.18
C GLN A 136 -14.55 -7.76 8.86
N ALA A 137 -13.22 -7.90 8.87
CA ALA A 137 -12.44 -8.33 7.72
C ALA A 137 -12.82 -9.75 7.27
N GLU A 138 -12.99 -10.69 8.21
CA GLU A 138 -13.47 -12.04 7.90
C GLU A 138 -14.86 -12.03 7.25
N ILE A 139 -15.78 -11.22 7.78
CA ILE A 139 -17.13 -11.07 7.21
C ILE A 139 -17.05 -10.53 5.78
N GLU A 140 -16.27 -9.48 5.53
CA GLU A 140 -16.10 -8.89 4.20
C GLU A 140 -15.38 -9.86 3.22
N LEU A 141 -14.56 -10.78 3.72
CA LEU A 141 -13.87 -11.79 2.91
C LEU A 141 -14.76 -12.94 2.45
N ARG A 142 -15.77 -13.36 3.23
CA ARG A 142 -16.67 -14.49 2.90
C ARG A 142 -17.24 -14.44 1.47
N PRO A 143 -17.87 -13.34 1.00
CA PRO A 143 -18.46 -13.29 -0.34
C PRO A 143 -17.43 -13.26 -1.48
N ILE A 144 -16.16 -12.94 -1.18
CA ILE A 144 -15.12 -12.78 -2.19
C ILE A 144 -14.09 -13.94 -2.18
N GLY A 145 -14.39 -15.06 -1.53
CA GLY A 145 -13.56 -16.26 -1.54
C GLY A 145 -12.77 -16.53 -0.26
N GLY A 146 -13.06 -15.81 0.83
CA GLY A 146 -12.48 -16.03 2.14
C GLY A 146 -11.02 -15.60 2.28
N VAL A 147 -10.50 -15.79 3.49
CA VAL A 147 -9.13 -15.48 3.91
C VAL A 147 -8.13 -16.23 3.03
N LYS A 148 -7.20 -15.50 2.41
CA LYS A 148 -6.05 -16.08 1.70
C LYS A 148 -5.09 -16.68 2.73
N PRO A 149 -4.55 -17.90 2.50
CA PRO A 149 -3.55 -18.49 3.38
C PRO A 149 -2.35 -17.54 3.54
N LYS A 150 -1.77 -17.48 4.75
CA LYS A 150 -0.51 -16.77 4.97
C LYS A 150 0.53 -17.37 4.03
N ALA A 151 1.13 -16.55 3.15
CA ALA A 151 2.16 -17.02 2.23
C ALA A 151 3.32 -17.61 3.06
N VAL A 152 3.50 -18.93 2.96
CA VAL A 152 4.64 -19.61 3.57
C VAL A 152 5.85 -19.27 2.70
N VAL A 153 6.67 -18.33 3.16
CA VAL A 153 7.95 -18.05 2.51
C VAL A 153 8.80 -19.29 2.69
N SER A 154 8.85 -20.16 1.67
CA SER A 154 9.78 -21.28 1.62
C SER A 154 11.19 -20.71 1.62
N SER A 155 11.87 -20.76 2.75
CA SER A 155 13.29 -20.45 2.86
C SER A 155 14.08 -21.46 2.03
N GLN A 156 14.49 -21.05 0.83
CA GLN A 156 15.56 -21.68 0.06
C GLN A 156 16.85 -20.91 0.28
#